data_AF-A0A352F9E4-F1
#
_entry.id   AF-A0A352F9E4-F1
#
_cell.length_a   1.000
_cell.length_b   1.000
_cell.length_c   1.000
_cell.angle_alpha   90.00
_cell.angle_beta   90.00
_cell.angle_gamma   90.00
#
_symmetry.space_group_name_H-M   'P 1'
#
loop_
_entity.id
_entity.type
_entity.pdbx_description
1 polymer ?
#
loop_
_entity_poly.entity_id
_entity_poly.type
_entity_poly.pdbx_seq_one_letter_code
_entity_poly.pdbx_strand_id
1 'polypeptide(L)'
;MFSQTAHGENIIKIGVKATNTAQVNKALLQRAIDSLSAFGGSIYVDPTSEPYPMAGGIVLRKNVSRFGCRMRNYVSDNPFTIENKSAVIQAVACVDKNEDPFGK
;
A
#
# COMPACT_ATOMS: atom_id res chain seq x y z
N MET A 1 -12.60 -25.26 15.26
CA MET A 1 -13.13 -24.26 14.30
C MET A 1 -12.22 -23.04 14.40
N PHE A 2 -11.19 -22.94 13.55
CA PHE A 2 -10.29 -21.80 13.55
C PHE A 2 -10.99 -20.65 12.83
N SER A 3 -11.45 -19.64 13.56
CA SER A 3 -11.85 -18.37 12.96
C SER A 3 -10.59 -17.71 12.41
N GLN A 4 -10.31 -17.89 11.12
CA GLN A 4 -9.34 -17.07 10.40
C GLN A 4 -9.93 -15.66 10.34
N THR A 5 -9.61 -14.83 11.32
CA THR A 5 -9.82 -13.39 11.20
C THR A 5 -8.80 -12.96 10.15
N ALA A 6 -9.24 -12.61 8.94
CA ALA A 6 -8.36 -11.96 7.99
C ALA A 6 -7.81 -10.70 8.67
N HIS A 7 -6.49 -10.65 8.91
CA HIS A 7 -5.81 -9.51 9.54
C HIS A 7 -5.78 -8.34 8.57
N GLY A 8 -6.91 -7.63 8.48
CA GLY A 8 -7.11 -6.46 7.64
C GLY A 8 -7.03 -5.18 8.47
N GLU A 9 -6.02 -4.35 8.19
CA GLU A 9 -5.76 -3.14 8.95
C GLU A 9 -5.91 -1.89 8.06
N ASN A 10 -6.77 -0.97 8.51
CA ASN A 10 -6.94 0.31 7.84
C ASN A 10 -5.76 1.24 8.15
N ILE A 11 -5.29 2.01 7.16
CA ILE A 11 -4.15 2.92 7.35
C ILE A 11 -4.36 3.97 8.45
N ILE A 12 -5.60 4.38 8.71
CA ILE A 12 -5.90 5.35 9.78
C ILE A 12 -5.69 4.70 11.16
N LYS A 13 -6.07 3.42 11.32
CA LYS A 13 -5.88 2.69 12.58
C LYS A 13 -4.41 2.50 12.93
N ILE A 14 -3.54 2.36 11.94
CA ILE A 14 -2.07 2.30 12.14
C ILE A 14 -1.43 3.69 12.27
N GLY A 15 -2.23 4.77 12.26
CA GLY A 15 -1.79 6.13 12.56
C GLY A 15 -1.45 7.02 11.35
N VAL A 16 -1.70 6.58 10.12
CA VAL A 16 -1.54 7.42 8.92
C VAL A 16 -2.59 8.52 8.93
N LYS A 17 -2.16 9.78 8.73
CA LYS A 17 -3.03 10.97 8.78
C LYS A 17 -2.68 11.96 7.67
N ALA A 18 -3.68 12.73 7.21
CA ALA A 18 -3.48 13.75 6.19
C ALA A 18 -2.52 14.86 6.66
N THR A 19 -2.50 15.12 7.97
CA THR A 19 -1.67 16.14 8.62
C THR A 19 -0.24 15.68 8.96
N ASN A 20 0.07 14.39 8.83
CA ASN A 20 1.44 13.91 9.03
C ASN A 20 2.32 14.32 7.85
N THR A 21 3.64 14.36 8.04
CA THR A 21 4.57 14.46 6.92
C THR A 21 4.59 13.17 6.09
N ALA A 22 4.99 13.28 4.83
CA ALA A 22 5.10 12.15 3.90
C ALA A 22 6.01 11.03 4.45
N GLN A 23 7.09 11.41 5.15
CA GLN A 23 8.07 10.51 5.76
C GLN A 23 7.48 9.77 6.97
N VAL A 24 6.72 10.46 7.82
CA VAL A 24 6.05 9.83 8.98
C VAL A 24 5.03 8.81 8.50
N ASN A 25 4.19 9.17 7.52
CA ASN A 25 3.21 8.24 6.96
C ASN A 25 3.87 7.03 6.28
N LYS A 26 4.98 7.23 5.55
CA LYS A 26 5.78 6.11 5.02
C LYS A 26 6.26 5.17 6.12
N ALA A 27 6.83 5.71 7.20
CA ALA A 27 7.39 4.90 8.28
C ALA A 27 6.30 4.08 9.01
N LEU A 28 5.13 4.68 9.25
CA LEU A 28 3.99 3.98 9.85
C LEU A 28 3.48 2.85 8.96
N LEU A 29 3.31 3.12 7.66
CA LEU A 29 2.86 2.11 6.72
C LEU A 29 3.90 0.99 6.55
N GLN A 30 5.19 1.32 6.43
CA GLN A 30 6.25 0.31 6.34
C GLN A 30 6.29 -0.59 7.57
N ARG A 31 6.14 -0.01 8.77
CA ARG A 31 6.07 -0.79 10.02
C ARG A 31 4.89 -1.76 10.03
N ALA A 32 3.71 -1.32 9.57
CA ALA A 32 2.56 -2.21 9.49
C ALA A 32 2.79 -3.36 8.51
N ILE A 33 3.38 -3.09 7.35
CA ILE A 33 3.76 -4.13 6.38
C ILE A 33 4.77 -5.11 6.99
N ASP A 34 5.81 -4.60 7.65
CA ASP A 34 6.84 -5.44 8.26
C ASP A 34 6.24 -6.36 9.34
N SER A 35 5.32 -5.85 10.17
CA SER A 35 4.60 -6.66 11.17
C SER A 35 3.70 -7.73 10.52
N LEU A 36 2.88 -7.36 9.54
CA LEU A 36 1.96 -8.30 8.87
C LEU A 36 2.71 -9.37 8.06
N SER A 37 3.97 -9.12 7.67
CA SER A 37 4.74 -10.08 6.87
C SER A 37 4.98 -11.43 7.58
N ALA A 38 4.97 -11.44 8.91
CA ALA A 38 5.22 -12.64 9.72
C ALA A 38 4.06 -13.65 9.69
N PHE A 39 2.81 -13.18 9.60
CA PHE A 39 1.62 -14.02 9.73
C PHE A 39 0.62 -13.87 8.58
N GLY A 40 0.87 -12.93 7.67
CA GLY A 40 0.02 -12.61 6.54
C GLY A 40 -1.14 -11.68 6.92
N GLY A 41 -1.50 -10.79 6.01
CA GLY A 41 -2.57 -9.83 6.23
C GLY A 41 -2.78 -8.88 5.06
N SER A 42 -3.75 -7.98 5.22
CA SER A 42 -4.05 -6.95 4.25
C SER A 42 -4.01 -5.56 4.88
N ILE A 43 -3.55 -4.58 4.10
CA ILE A 43 -3.70 -3.17 4.45
C ILE A 43 -4.67 -2.54 3.46
N TYR A 44 -5.67 -1.84 3.98
CA TYR A 44 -6.68 -1.18 3.16
C TYR A 44 -6.85 0.29 3.53
N VAL A 45 -7.48 1.03 2.62
CA VAL A 45 -7.75 2.46 2.77
C VAL A 45 -9.22 2.66 2.42
N ASP A 46 -9.98 3.23 3.35
CA ASP A 46 -11.36 3.64 3.05
C ASP A 46 -11.33 4.91 2.18
N PRO A 47 -12.32 5.11 1.30
CA PRO A 47 -12.42 6.34 0.51
C PRO A 47 -12.45 7.60 1.40
N THR A 48 -11.66 8.60 1.04
CA THR A 48 -11.59 9.89 1.73
C THR A 48 -11.44 11.03 0.71
N SER A 49 -11.95 12.21 1.07
CA SER A 49 -11.79 13.46 0.31
C SER A 49 -10.40 14.06 0.45
N GLU A 50 -9.67 13.75 1.53
CA GLU A 50 -8.34 14.28 1.81
C GLU A 50 -7.25 13.23 1.50
N PRO A 51 -6.20 13.60 0.74
CA PRO A 51 -5.08 12.69 0.47
C PRO A 51 -4.17 12.53 1.69
N TYR A 52 -3.58 11.35 1.84
CA TYR A 52 -2.51 11.11 2.81
C TYR A 52 -1.15 11.34 2.15
N PRO A 53 -0.36 12.37 2.54
CA PRO A 53 0.97 12.56 1.98
C PRO A 53 1.83 11.34 2.31
N MET A 54 2.55 10.80 1.34
CA MET A 54 3.29 9.56 1.51
C MET A 54 4.58 9.57 0.70
N ALA A 55 5.71 9.37 1.37
CA ALA A 55 7.00 9.28 0.70
C ALA A 55 7.12 7.94 -0.04
N GLY A 56 7.78 7.97 -1.20
CA GLY A 56 8.04 6.78 -2.02
C GLY A 56 9.01 5.77 -1.38
N GLY A 57 9.22 4.66 -2.07
CA GLY A 57 10.10 3.57 -1.62
C GLY A 57 9.49 2.77 -0.46
N ILE A 58 8.18 2.49 -0.53
CA ILE A 58 7.52 1.50 0.32
C ILE A 58 7.79 0.12 -0.26
N VAL A 59 8.28 -0.79 0.58
CA VAL A 59 8.63 -2.15 0.19
C VAL A 59 7.50 -3.08 0.62
N LEU A 60 6.86 -3.73 -0.36
CA LEU A 60 5.89 -4.78 -0.08
C LEU A 60 6.61 -6.07 0.32
N ARG A 61 6.27 -6.58 1.50
CA ARG A 61 6.86 -7.81 2.04
C ARG A 61 6.07 -9.05 1.62
N LYS A 62 6.67 -10.23 1.82
CA LYS A 62 5.99 -11.52 1.67
C LYS A 62 4.72 -11.56 2.53
N ASN A 63 3.69 -12.23 2.01
CA ASN A 63 2.41 -12.48 2.70
C ASN A 63 1.52 -11.25 2.99
N VAL A 64 1.91 -10.05 2.54
CA VAL A 64 1.08 -8.84 2.71
C VAL A 64 0.43 -8.46 1.38
N SER A 65 -0.89 -8.30 1.39
CA SER A 65 -1.65 -7.76 0.26
C SER A 65 -2.09 -6.32 0.54
N ARG A 66 -2.26 -5.53 -0.53
CA ARG A 66 -2.73 -4.13 -0.42
C ARG A 66 -3.92 -3.95 -1.36
N PHE A 67 -5.04 -3.49 -0.83
CA PHE A 67 -6.31 -3.37 -1.56
C PHE A 67 -6.85 -1.93 -1.52
N GLY A 68 -7.58 -1.52 -2.57
CA GLY A 68 -8.29 -0.23 -2.61
C GLY A 68 -7.42 1.01 -2.79
N CYS A 69 -6.19 0.89 -3.29
CA CYS A 69 -5.28 2.02 -3.41
C CYS A 69 -5.40 2.74 -4.75
N ARG A 70 -5.71 4.04 -4.71
CA ARG A 70 -5.67 4.92 -5.88
C ARG A 70 -4.32 5.62 -5.96
N MET A 71 -3.44 5.13 -6.83
CA MET A 71 -2.12 5.69 -7.06
C MET A 71 -2.20 6.85 -8.04
N ARG A 72 -1.66 8.02 -7.68
CA ARG A 72 -1.56 9.21 -8.54
C ARG A 72 -0.21 9.90 -8.34
N ASN A 73 0.25 10.67 -9.33
CA ASN A 73 1.40 11.58 -9.25
C ASN A 73 2.75 10.97 -8.83
N TYR A 74 3.03 9.72 -9.22
CA TYR A 74 4.36 9.14 -9.00
C TYR A 74 5.32 9.57 -10.11
N VAL A 75 6.58 9.88 -9.75
CA VAL A 75 7.61 10.35 -10.71
C VAL A 75 8.41 9.18 -11.32
N SER A 76 8.40 8.02 -10.65
CA SER A 76 9.19 6.84 -11.02
C SER A 76 8.59 6.07 -12.20
N ASP A 77 9.43 5.60 -13.13
CA ASP A 77 9.01 4.66 -14.18
C ASP A 77 8.58 3.30 -13.61
N ASN A 78 9.14 2.94 -12.44
CA ASN A 78 8.82 1.71 -11.72
C ASN A 78 8.21 2.08 -10.36
N PRO A 79 6.88 2.29 -10.27
CA PRO A 79 6.23 2.70 -9.03
C PRO A 79 6.13 1.58 -7.99
N PHE A 80 6.39 0.34 -8.41
CA PHE A 80 6.41 -0.84 -7.54
C PHE A 80 7.80 -1.47 -7.54
N THR A 81 8.29 -1.82 -6.35
CA THR A 81 9.45 -2.70 -6.18
C THR A 81 8.93 -4.00 -5.58
N ILE A 82 9.03 -5.10 -6.33
CA ILE A 82 8.53 -6.43 -5.92
C ILE A 82 9.71 -7.31 -5.54
N GLU A 83 10.04 -7.37 -4.26
CA GLU A 83 11.09 -8.28 -3.76
C GLU A 83 10.57 -9.71 -3.55
N ASN A 84 9.25 -9.86 -3.35
CA ASN A 84 8.61 -11.15 -3.24
C ASN A 84 8.24 -11.71 -4.63
N LYS A 85 9.03 -12.66 -5.15
CA LYS A 85 8.78 -13.32 -6.44
C LYS A 85 7.45 -14.07 -6.54
N SER A 86 6.82 -14.39 -5.40
CA SER A 86 5.49 -15.03 -5.35
C SER A 86 4.35 -14.04 -5.18
N ALA A 87 4.63 -12.73 -5.06
CA ALA A 87 3.59 -11.72 -4.96
C ALA A 87 2.92 -11.52 -6.32
N VAL A 88 1.58 -11.55 -6.32
CA VAL A 88 0.76 -11.15 -7.46
C VAL A 88 0.22 -9.75 -7.16
N ILE A 89 0.62 -8.76 -7.96
CA ILE A 89 0.08 -7.40 -7.91
C ILE A 89 -0.86 -7.24 -9.10
N GLN A 90 -2.13 -6.95 -8.82
CA GLN A 90 -3.10 -6.59 -9.84
C GLN A 90 -3.42 -5.10 -9.75
N ALA A 91 -3.01 -4.33 -10.75
CA ALA A 91 -3.37 -2.93 -10.90
C ALA A 91 -4.63 -2.84 -11.78
N VAL A 92 -5.80 -2.60 -11.16
CA VAL A 92 -7.08 -2.49 -11.90
C VAL A 92 -7.38 -1.02 -12.14
N ALA A 93 -7.66 -0.64 -13.40
CA ALA A 93 -8.01 0.72 -13.81
C ALA A 93 -7.01 1.80 -13.34
N CYS A 94 -5.72 1.45 -13.28
CA CYS A 94 -4.64 2.38 -12.92
C CYS A 94 -4.08 3.06 -14.19
N VAL A 95 -3.73 4.34 -14.07
CA VAL A 95 -3.01 5.10 -15.11
C VAL A 95 -1.58 5.41 -14.66
N ASP A 96 -0.68 5.57 -15.60
CA ASP A 96 0.72 5.88 -15.36
C ASP A 96 1.01 7.39 -15.24
N LYS A 97 2.28 7.76 -15.08
CA LYS A 97 2.70 9.16 -14.92
C LYS A 97 2.41 10.04 -16.16
N ASN A 98 2.21 9.42 -17.32
CA ASN A 98 1.83 10.06 -18.58
C ASN A 98 0.32 9.96 -18.84
N GLU A 99 -0.45 9.46 -17.88
CA GLU A 99 -1.89 9.17 -17.98
C GLU A 99 -2.26 7.99 -18.90
N ASP A 100 -1.29 7.15 -19.28
CA ASP A 100 -1.54 5.94 -20.07
C ASP A 100 -1.99 4.76 -19.18
N PRO A 101 -2.73 3.76 -19.69
CA PRO A 101 -3.08 2.57 -18.91
C PRO A 101 -1.83 1.83 -18.38
N PHE A 102 -1.73 1.68 -17.06
CA PHE A 102 -0.59 1.05 -16.42
C PHE A 102 -0.60 -0.48 -16.62
N GLY A 103 0.54 -1.06 -17.02
CA GLY A 103 0.72 -2.52 -17.15
C GLY A 103 0.32 -3.12 -18.50
N LYS A 104 0.40 -2.34 -19.59
CA LYS A 104 0.45 -2.89 -20.95
C LYS A 104 1.75 -3.66 -21.21
#